data_AF-A0A1H0QMK9-F1
#
_entry.id   AF-A0A1H0QMK9-F1
#
_cell.length_a   1.000
_cell.length_b   1.000
_cell.length_c   1.000
_cell.angle_alpha   90.00
_cell.angle_beta   90.00
_cell.angle_gamma   90.00
#
_symmetry.space_group_name_H-M   'P 1'
#
loop_
_entity.id
_entity.type
_entity.pdbx_description
1 polymer ?
#
loop_
_entity_poly.entity_id
_entity_poly.type
_entity_poly.pdbx_seq_one_letter_code
_entity_poly.pdbx_strand_id
1 'polypeptide(L)'
;MVHIQHALYQAEKKDPATGKYPLKLGSTKTQQGDRCLSLPADFCAEIARYRKVQLEQRLKTPDWQDTGFVFTRLNGQPISPASFSRYYRYTRHRLGIATTFHMLRHDMASRMKSANIFDLKDIQSQLGHSSIKITTDIYTHMDLVAKTKVSNWLEGGVNDLLSSQPVKSHKIP
;
A
#
# COMPACT_ATOMS: atom_id res chain seq x y z
N MET A 1 -4.97 17.25 6.65
CA MET A 1 -4.10 16.06 6.67
C MET A 1 -4.66 15.05 7.66
N VAL A 2 -4.40 13.76 7.45
CA VAL A 2 -4.76 12.67 8.38
C VAL A 2 -3.47 12.03 8.90
N HIS A 3 -3.38 11.88 10.21
CA HIS A 3 -2.24 11.24 10.88
C HIS A 3 -2.58 9.79 11.20
N ILE A 4 -1.86 8.86 10.60
CA ILE A 4 -1.97 7.42 10.87
C ILE A 4 -1.00 7.12 12.01
N GLN A 5 -1.50 6.89 13.22
CA GLN A 5 -0.68 6.55 14.40
C GLN A 5 -0.99 5.14 14.94
N HIS A 6 -2.14 4.60 14.55
CA HIS A 6 -2.67 3.36 15.09
C HIS A 6 -3.04 2.39 13.97
N ALA A 7 -2.99 1.10 14.29
CA ALA A 7 -3.48 0.03 13.45
C ALA A 7 -4.56 -0.78 14.19
N LEU A 8 -5.62 -1.13 13.47
CA LEU A 8 -6.66 -2.03 13.97
C LEU A 8 -6.31 -3.46 13.54
N TYR A 9 -6.17 -4.36 14.50
CA TYR A 9 -5.89 -5.77 14.24
C TYR A 9 -6.83 -6.68 15.02
N GLN A 10 -6.96 -7.92 14.55
CA GLN A 10 -7.73 -8.95 15.23
C GLN A 10 -6.81 -9.64 16.25
N ALA A 11 -7.27 -9.82 17.48
CA ALA A 11 -6.50 -10.48 18.52
C ALA A 11 -6.24 -11.95 18.18
N GLU A 12 -5.15 -12.50 18.70
CA GLU A 12 -4.75 -13.90 18.46
C GLU A 12 -5.54 -14.91 19.31
N LYS A 13 -6.06 -14.46 20.46
CA LYS A 13 -6.87 -15.29 21.36
C LYS A 13 -8.33 -14.89 21.27
N LYS A 14 -9.22 -15.87 21.35
CA LYS A 14 -10.65 -15.64 21.51
C LYS A 14 -10.90 -15.06 22.89
N ASP A 15 -11.81 -14.11 22.95
CA ASP A 15 -12.41 -13.67 24.20
C ASP A 15 -13.23 -14.83 24.77
N PRO A 16 -12.95 -15.29 26.01
CA PRO A 16 -13.66 -16.38 26.65
C PRO A 16 -15.17 -16.14 26.80
N ALA A 17 -15.60 -14.88 26.96
CA ALA A 17 -17.00 -14.53 27.17
C ALA A 17 -17.79 -14.56 25.86
N THR A 18 -17.18 -14.15 24.74
CA THR A 18 -17.87 -14.00 23.45
C THR A 18 -17.52 -15.07 22.42
N GLY A 19 -16.46 -15.85 22.66
CA GLY A 19 -15.92 -16.86 21.73
C GLY A 19 -15.34 -16.26 20.43
N LYS A 20 -15.28 -14.93 20.33
CA LYS A 20 -14.84 -14.19 19.14
C LYS A 20 -13.43 -13.67 19.34
N TYR A 21 -12.71 -13.43 18.25
CA TYR A 21 -11.44 -12.72 18.31
C TYR A 21 -11.71 -11.21 18.37
N PRO A 22 -11.45 -10.53 19.50
CA PRO A 22 -11.73 -9.10 19.64
C PRO A 22 -10.84 -8.27 18.71
N LEU A 23 -11.32 -7.08 18.36
CA LEU A 23 -10.51 -6.09 17.67
C LEU A 23 -9.70 -5.30 18.69
N LYS A 24 -8.42 -5.09 18.38
CA LYS A 24 -7.50 -4.32 19.19
C LYS A 24 -6.95 -3.18 18.36
N LEU A 25 -6.96 -1.99 18.97
CA LEU A 25 -6.22 -0.84 18.47
C LEU A 25 -4.84 -0.88 19.13
N GLY A 26 -3.78 -0.76 18.33
CA GLY A 26 -2.43 -0.63 18.84
C GLY A 26 -1.61 0.29 17.95
N SER A 27 -0.36 0.51 18.33
CA SER A 27 0.57 1.30 17.53
C SER A 27 0.83 0.67 16.16
N THR A 28 1.30 1.49 15.23
CA THR A 28 1.81 0.98 13.97
C THR A 28 2.99 0.05 14.23
N LYS A 29 3.08 -1.04 13.44
CA LYS A 29 4.15 -2.05 13.59
C LYS A 29 5.55 -1.48 13.37
N THR A 30 5.65 -0.36 12.65
CA THR A 30 6.90 0.30 12.29
C THR A 30 6.75 1.81 12.38
N GLN A 31 7.87 2.53 12.54
CA GLN A 31 7.89 4.00 12.50
C GLN A 31 7.35 4.55 11.18
N GLN A 32 7.65 3.89 10.05
CA GLN A 32 7.13 4.31 8.73
C GLN A 32 5.60 4.13 8.60
N GLY A 33 5.00 3.31 9.47
CA GLY A 33 3.55 3.22 9.57
C GLY A 33 2.93 4.47 10.18
N ASP A 34 3.68 5.15 11.07
CA ASP A 34 3.32 6.43 11.68
C ASP A 34 3.58 7.56 10.68
N ARG A 35 2.52 8.07 10.03
CA ARG A 35 2.68 9.04 8.95
C ARG A 35 1.47 9.94 8.74
N CYS A 36 1.74 11.10 8.15
CA CYS A 36 0.71 12.06 7.75
C CYS A 36 0.42 11.93 6.25
N LEU A 37 -0.87 11.78 5.91
CA LEU A 37 -1.34 11.77 4.54
C LEU A 37 -2.14 13.04 4.26
N SER A 38 -1.88 13.66 3.11
CA SER A 38 -2.76 14.68 2.58
C SER A 38 -3.98 14.00 1.94
N LEU A 39 -5.18 14.40 2.34
CA LEU A 39 -6.41 13.93 1.73
C LEU A 39 -6.91 14.98 0.75
N PRO A 40 -7.18 14.61 -0.52
CA PRO A 40 -7.84 15.49 -1.47
C PRO A 40 -9.20 15.98 -0.93
N ALA A 41 -9.62 17.18 -1.32
CA ALA A 41 -10.88 17.76 -0.89
C ALA A 41 -12.10 16.85 -1.19
N ASP A 42 -12.09 16.20 -2.35
CA ASP A 42 -13.16 15.28 -2.77
C ASP A 42 -13.28 14.07 -1.83
N PHE A 43 -12.15 13.58 -1.30
CA PHE A 43 -12.17 12.46 -0.34
C PHE A 43 -12.74 12.93 1.01
N CYS A 44 -12.40 14.14 1.43
CA CYS A 44 -12.99 14.75 2.63
C CYS A 44 -14.50 14.90 2.47
N ALA A 45 -14.97 15.35 1.29
CA ALA A 45 -16.39 15.47 0.98
C ALA A 45 -17.12 14.10 0.99
N GLU A 46 -16.53 13.06 0.41
CA GLU A 46 -17.07 11.69 0.44
C GLU A 46 -17.17 11.16 1.88
N ILE A 47 -16.11 11.32 2.69
CA ILE A 47 -16.10 10.91 4.10
C ILE A 47 -17.17 11.66 4.89
N ALA A 48 -17.36 12.96 4.64
CA ALA A 48 -18.40 13.76 5.29
C ALA A 48 -19.82 13.27 4.90
N ARG A 49 -20.05 12.94 3.62
CA ARG A 49 -21.31 12.33 3.18
C ARG A 49 -21.55 10.99 3.85
N TYR A 50 -20.54 10.14 3.92
CA TYR A 50 -20.64 8.87 4.63
C TYR A 50 -20.93 9.05 6.11
N ARG A 51 -20.31 10.05 6.77
CA ARG A 51 -20.59 10.38 8.17
C ARG A 51 -22.04 10.80 8.39
N LYS A 52 -22.64 11.56 7.46
CA LYS A 52 -24.07 11.90 7.52
C LYS A 52 -24.94 10.65 7.52
N VAL A 53 -24.71 9.72 6.58
CA VAL A 53 -25.43 8.44 6.51
C VAL A 53 -25.27 7.65 7.81
N GLN A 54 -24.07 7.66 8.39
CA GLN A 54 -23.79 6.99 9.67
C GLN A 54 -24.57 7.60 10.84
N LEU A 55 -24.72 8.93 10.89
CA LEU A 55 -25.52 9.61 11.91
C LEU A 55 -27.01 9.31 11.77
N GLU A 56 -27.53 9.25 10.54
CA GLU A 56 -28.91 8.83 10.28
C GLU A 56 -29.15 7.37 10.72
N GLN A 57 -28.17 6.49 10.49
CA GLN A 57 -28.23 5.09 10.93
C GLN A 57 -28.20 4.98 12.46
N ARG A 58 -27.39 5.81 13.13
CA ARG A 58 -27.33 5.87 14.60
C ARG A 58 -28.69 6.19 15.20
N LEU A 59 -29.42 7.16 14.65
CA LEU A 59 -30.76 7.52 15.13
C LEU A 59 -31.77 6.36 15.02
N LYS A 60 -31.55 5.43 14.09
CA LYS A 60 -32.40 4.26 13.85
C LYS A 60 -31.95 3.01 14.61
N THR A 61 -30.81 3.06 15.32
CA THR A 61 -30.19 1.89 15.93
C THR A 61 -30.13 2.06 17.45
N PRO A 62 -31.02 1.40 18.22
CA PRO A 62 -31.07 1.55 19.68
C PRO A 62 -29.74 1.23 20.37
N ASP A 63 -29.07 0.16 19.97
CA ASP A 63 -27.82 -0.32 20.57
C ASP A 63 -26.56 0.21 19.86
N TRP A 64 -26.61 1.45 19.39
CA TRP A 64 -25.47 2.06 18.70
C TRP A 64 -24.27 2.22 19.65
N GLN A 65 -23.09 1.78 19.20
CA GLN A 65 -21.85 1.94 19.96
C GLN A 65 -21.01 3.10 19.41
N ASP A 66 -20.77 4.12 20.24
CA ASP A 66 -19.98 5.28 19.86
C ASP A 66 -18.48 4.99 19.97
N THR A 67 -17.93 4.39 18.92
CA THR A 67 -16.54 3.92 18.89
C THR A 67 -15.56 4.92 18.30
N GLY A 68 -16.02 6.05 17.76
CA GLY A 68 -15.19 7.04 17.07
C GLY A 68 -14.64 6.62 15.70
N PHE A 69 -14.93 5.40 15.22
CA PHE A 69 -14.50 4.96 13.89
C PHE A 69 -15.39 5.54 12.78
N VAL A 70 -14.76 5.88 11.65
CA VAL A 70 -15.47 6.28 10.44
C VAL A 70 -16.20 5.08 9.84
N PHE A 71 -15.48 3.99 9.55
CA PHE A 71 -16.05 2.78 8.95
C PHE A 71 -16.58 1.81 10.00
N THR A 72 -17.89 1.81 10.20
CA THR A 72 -18.55 0.96 11.20
C THR A 72 -19.57 0.01 10.58
N ARG A 73 -19.92 -1.02 11.33
CA ARG A 73 -21.12 -1.84 11.13
C ARG A 73 -22.36 -1.02 11.49
N LEU A 74 -23.53 -1.59 11.22
CA LEU A 74 -24.83 -0.95 11.50
C LEU A 74 -25.04 -0.60 12.97
N ASN A 75 -24.34 -1.29 13.89
CA ASN A 75 -24.39 -1.05 15.33
C ASN A 75 -23.24 -0.16 15.86
N GLY A 76 -22.52 0.55 15.00
CA GLY A 76 -21.44 1.45 15.40
C GLY A 76 -20.10 0.78 15.75
N GLN A 77 -20.03 -0.56 15.78
CA GLN A 77 -18.79 -1.29 15.96
C GLN A 77 -17.87 -1.20 14.73
N PRO A 78 -16.53 -1.11 14.87
CA PRO A 78 -15.63 -1.02 13.73
C PRO A 78 -15.68 -2.26 12.82
N ILE A 79 -15.44 -2.02 11.53
CA ILE A 79 -15.26 -3.11 10.57
C ILE A 79 -13.83 -3.68 10.71
N SER A 80 -13.70 -4.81 11.40
CA SER A 80 -13.18 -6.02 10.75
C SER A 80 -12.20 -5.91 9.57
N PRO A 81 -10.85 -5.86 9.65
CA PRO A 81 -10.00 -6.01 8.46
C PRO A 81 -10.29 -7.30 7.67
N ALA A 82 -10.54 -8.41 8.38
CA ALA A 82 -10.96 -9.67 7.79
C ALA A 82 -12.38 -9.59 7.17
N SER A 83 -13.32 -8.93 7.87
CA SER A 83 -14.68 -8.71 7.37
C SER A 83 -14.68 -7.89 6.08
N PHE A 84 -13.89 -6.81 6.06
CA PHE A 84 -13.73 -5.94 4.91
C PHE A 84 -13.08 -6.68 3.73
N SER A 85 -12.01 -7.44 3.99
CA SER A 85 -11.36 -8.26 2.96
C SER A 85 -12.31 -9.30 2.35
N ARG A 86 -13.20 -9.88 3.16
CA ARG A 86 -14.25 -10.79 2.68
C ARG A 86 -15.31 -10.07 1.85
N TYR A 87 -15.76 -8.89 2.29
CA TYR A 87 -16.69 -8.06 1.53
C TYR A 87 -16.10 -7.68 0.16
N TYR A 88 -14.85 -7.21 0.13
CA TYR A 88 -14.13 -6.91 -1.10
C TYR A 88 -14.03 -8.13 -2.02
N ARG A 89 -13.67 -9.32 -1.49
CA ARG A 89 -13.62 -10.58 -2.25
C ARG A 89 -14.97 -10.89 -2.91
N TYR A 90 -16.06 -10.73 -2.16
CA TYR A 90 -17.41 -10.93 -2.69
C TYR A 90 -17.72 -9.95 -3.83
N THR A 91 -17.49 -8.66 -3.61
CA THR A 91 -17.75 -7.60 -4.59
C THR A 91 -16.95 -7.80 -5.87
N ARG A 92 -15.64 -8.05 -5.78
CA ARG A 92 -14.82 -8.25 -6.98
C ARG A 92 -15.25 -9.49 -7.78
N HIS A 93 -15.71 -10.55 -7.12
CA HIS A 93 -16.13 -11.79 -7.79
C HIS A 93 -17.41 -11.54 -8.58
N ARG A 94 -18.35 -10.77 -7.99
CA ARG A 94 -19.56 -10.29 -8.68
C ARG A 94 -19.26 -9.43 -9.91
N LEU A 95 -18.16 -8.68 -9.87
CA LEU A 95 -17.72 -7.81 -10.96
C LEU A 95 -16.75 -8.48 -11.95
N GLY A 96 -16.35 -9.74 -11.72
CA GLY A 96 -15.38 -10.43 -12.57
C GLY A 96 -13.94 -9.90 -12.47
N ILE A 97 -13.58 -9.19 -11.39
CA ILE A 97 -12.27 -8.54 -11.23
C ILE A 97 -11.32 -9.44 -10.42
N ALA A 98 -10.17 -9.77 -11.01
CA ALA A 98 -9.12 -10.58 -10.38
C ALA A 98 -8.12 -9.71 -9.60
N THR A 99 -8.49 -9.28 -8.39
CA THR A 99 -7.64 -8.44 -7.54
C THR A 99 -7.78 -8.78 -6.05
N THR A 100 -6.85 -8.36 -5.21
CA THR A 100 -7.01 -8.40 -3.75
C THR A 100 -7.09 -6.97 -3.22
N PHE A 101 -7.57 -6.80 -1.99
CA PHE A 101 -7.62 -5.46 -1.41
C PHE A 101 -6.21 -4.86 -1.27
N HIS A 102 -5.20 -5.70 -0.99
CA HIS A 102 -3.81 -5.27 -0.91
C HIS A 102 -3.24 -4.86 -2.27
N MET A 103 -3.69 -5.48 -3.36
CA MET A 103 -3.26 -5.10 -4.72
C MET A 103 -3.63 -3.67 -5.09
N LEU A 104 -4.67 -3.06 -4.49
CA LEU A 104 -4.97 -1.65 -4.70
C LEU A 104 -3.83 -0.72 -4.23
N ARG A 105 -3.14 -1.10 -3.15
CA ARG A 105 -1.96 -0.36 -2.67
C ARG A 105 -0.78 -0.51 -3.62
N HIS A 106 -0.61 -1.71 -4.21
CA HIS A 106 0.40 -1.93 -5.24
C HIS A 106 0.08 -1.17 -6.54
N ASP A 107 -1.18 -1.15 -6.97
CA ASP A 107 -1.63 -0.39 -8.14
C ASP A 107 -1.34 1.10 -7.98
N MET A 108 -1.60 1.67 -6.79
CA MET A 108 -1.22 3.06 -6.48
C MET A 108 0.28 3.29 -6.64
N ALA A 109 1.10 2.38 -6.12
CA ALA A 109 2.56 2.46 -6.23
C ALA A 109 3.03 2.45 -7.69
N SER A 110 2.48 1.53 -8.49
CA SER A 110 2.75 1.42 -9.93
C SER A 110 2.33 2.69 -10.68
N ARG A 111 1.15 3.25 -10.38
CA ARG A 111 0.69 4.51 -10.99
C ARG A 111 1.56 5.70 -10.62
N MET A 112 1.97 5.83 -9.36
CA MET A 112 2.89 6.89 -8.94
C MET A 112 4.23 6.78 -9.66
N LYS A 113 4.77 5.55 -9.80
CA LYS A 113 5.97 5.30 -10.59
C LYS A 113 5.78 5.69 -12.05
N SER A 114 4.70 5.24 -12.69
CA SER A 114 4.41 5.52 -14.10
C SER A 114 4.19 7.01 -14.38
N ALA A 115 3.76 7.80 -13.39
CA ALA A 115 3.63 9.24 -13.54
C ALA A 115 4.99 9.95 -13.68
N ASN A 116 6.09 9.32 -13.27
CA ASN A 116 7.47 9.82 -13.41
C ASN A 116 7.72 11.23 -12.83
N ILE A 117 6.88 11.65 -11.87
CA ILE A 117 6.98 12.92 -11.14
C ILE A 117 7.28 12.74 -9.64
N PHE A 118 7.24 11.49 -9.15
CA PHE A 118 7.48 11.14 -7.75
C PHE A 118 8.76 10.33 -7.64
N ASP A 119 9.59 10.65 -6.65
CA ASP A 119 10.75 9.83 -6.35
C ASP A 119 10.39 8.60 -5.50
N LEU A 120 11.40 7.75 -5.24
CA LEU A 120 11.20 6.55 -4.43
C LEU A 120 10.76 6.87 -2.99
N LYS A 121 11.30 7.94 -2.41
CA LYS A 121 11.01 8.34 -1.03
C LYS A 121 9.58 8.86 -0.91
N ASP A 122 9.09 9.59 -1.92
CA ASP A 122 7.70 10.05 -2.01
C ASP A 122 6.73 8.86 -2.01
N ILE A 123 7.01 7.85 -2.85
CA ILE A 123 6.20 6.64 -2.95
C ILE A 123 6.25 5.85 -1.63
N GLN A 124 7.43 5.69 -1.04
CA GLN A 124 7.58 4.99 0.25
C GLN A 124 6.87 5.71 1.39
N SER A 125 6.97 7.04 1.46
CA SER A 125 6.29 7.88 2.44
C SER A 125 4.78 7.75 2.29
N GLN A 126 4.24 7.92 1.08
CA GLN A 126 2.81 7.79 0.81
C GLN A 126 2.28 6.40 1.22
N LEU A 127 3.02 5.36 0.85
CA LEU A 127 2.62 3.99 1.09
C LEU A 127 3.03 3.46 2.46
N GLY A 128 3.81 4.17 3.29
CA GLY A 128 4.27 3.66 4.59
C GLY A 128 4.89 2.24 4.55
N HIS A 129 5.64 1.92 3.49
CA HIS A 129 6.37 0.64 3.39
C HIS A 129 7.67 0.74 4.18
N SER A 130 7.83 -0.09 5.21
CA SER A 130 9.09 -0.18 5.97
C SER A 130 10.20 -0.93 5.24
N SER A 131 9.83 -1.81 4.29
CA SER A 131 10.79 -2.59 3.52
C SER A 131 10.86 -2.09 2.08
N ILE A 132 12.09 -1.72 1.68
CA ILE A 132 12.49 -1.47 0.29
C ILE A 132 12.04 -2.60 -0.62
N LYS A 133 12.00 -3.86 -0.16
CA LYS A 133 11.69 -5.05 -0.98
C LYS A 133 10.31 -5.01 -1.66
N ILE A 134 9.28 -4.47 -0.99
CA ILE A 134 7.92 -4.34 -1.57
C ILE A 134 7.90 -3.27 -2.66
N THR A 135 8.66 -2.20 -2.46
CA THR A 135 8.78 -1.13 -3.46
C THR A 135 9.72 -1.57 -4.59
N THR A 136 10.81 -2.28 -4.29
CA THR A 136 11.75 -2.87 -5.26
C THR A 136 11.10 -3.95 -6.12
N ASP A 137 10.16 -4.75 -5.61
CA ASP A 137 9.36 -5.67 -6.45
C ASP A 137 8.56 -4.92 -7.53
N ILE A 138 8.21 -3.64 -7.29
CA ILE A 138 7.64 -2.73 -8.30
C ILE A 138 8.74 -2.17 -9.24
N TYR A 139 10.00 -2.10 -8.81
CA TYR A 139 11.15 -1.82 -9.70
C TYR A 139 11.47 -3.00 -10.61
N THR A 140 11.33 -4.25 -10.15
CA THR A 140 11.74 -5.47 -10.88
C THR A 140 10.76 -5.95 -11.93
N HIS A 141 9.59 -5.33 -12.11
CA HIS A 141 8.92 -5.35 -13.43
C HIS A 141 9.73 -4.49 -14.40
N MET A 142 10.92 -5.00 -14.76
CA MET A 142 11.68 -4.55 -15.91
C MET A 142 10.82 -4.82 -17.13
N ASP A 143 10.25 -3.76 -17.66
CA ASP A 143 9.75 -3.68 -19.03
C ASP A 143 10.80 -4.31 -19.96
N LEU A 144 10.40 -5.15 -20.92
CA LEU A 144 11.33 -5.86 -21.80
C LEU A 144 12.31 -4.87 -22.49
N VAL A 145 11.86 -3.64 -22.69
CA VAL A 145 12.63 -2.50 -23.23
C VAL A 145 13.85 -2.15 -22.36
N ALA A 146 13.76 -2.26 -21.04
CA ALA A 146 14.88 -2.01 -20.13
C ALA A 146 15.92 -3.14 -20.19
N LYS A 147 15.50 -4.40 -20.40
CA LYS A 147 16.41 -5.53 -20.64
C LYS A 147 17.22 -5.35 -21.92
N THR A 148 16.57 -4.90 -23.00
CA THR A 148 17.24 -4.62 -24.28
C THR A 148 18.24 -3.47 -24.15
N LYS A 149 17.92 -2.41 -23.39
CA LYS A 149 18.87 -1.30 -23.13
C LYS A 149 20.10 -1.74 -22.33
N VAL A 150 19.94 -2.60 -21.33
CA VAL A 150 21.09 -3.17 -20.57
C VAL A 150 21.92 -4.10 -21.45
N SER A 151 21.28 -4.91 -22.30
CA SER A 151 21.99 -5.77 -23.25
C SER A 151 22.82 -4.96 -24.25
N ASN A 152 22.24 -3.89 -24.83
CA ASN A 152 22.94 -3.02 -25.77
C ASN A 152 24.07 -2.21 -25.10
N TRP A 153 23.92 -1.85 -23.83
CA TRP A 153 24.98 -1.19 -23.05
C TRP A 153 26.14 -2.15 -22.73
N LEU A 154 25.85 -3.41 -22.44
CA LEU A 154 26.86 -4.45 -22.22
C LEU A 154 27.61 -4.82 -23.51
N GLU A 155 26.94 -4.84 -24.67
CA GLU A 155 27.60 -5.08 -25.97
C GLU A 155 28.66 -4.01 -26.29
N GLY A 156 28.41 -2.74 -25.95
CA GLY A 156 29.39 -1.66 -26.12
C GLY A 156 30.65 -1.86 -25.27
N GLY A 157 30.49 -2.23 -24.00
CA GLY A 157 31.61 -2.47 -23.09
C GLY A 157 32.42 -3.72 -23.40
N VAL A 158 31.78 -4.78 -23.92
CA VAL A 158 32.46 -6.02 -24.33
C VAL A 158 33.26 -5.82 -25.62
N ASN A 159 32.74 -5.05 -26.59
CA ASN A 159 33.49 -4.73 -27.80
C ASN A 159 34.72 -3.86 -27.52
N ASP A 160 34.64 -2.91 -26.59
CA ASP A 160 35.81 -2.12 -26.18
C ASP A 160 36.88 -2.98 -25.49
N LEU A 161 36.46 -3.93 -24.65
CA LEU A 161 37.36 -4.85 -23.96
C LEU A 161 38.05 -5.85 -24.91
N LEU A 162 37.35 -6.27 -25.98
CA LEU A 162 37.86 -7.21 -26.98
C LEU A 162 38.62 -6.53 -28.13
N SER A 163 38.44 -5.22 -28.33
CA SER A 163 39.13 -4.43 -29.35
C SER A 163 40.41 -3.75 -28.85
N SER A 164 40.61 -3.63 -27.53
CA SER A 164 41.87 -3.18 -26.96
C SER A 164 42.96 -4.25 -27.11
N GLN A 165 43.80 -4.11 -28.14
CA GLN A 165 45.07 -4.84 -28.28
C GLN A 165 46.01 -4.53 -27.09
N PRO A 166 46.87 -5.47 -26.66
CA PRO A 166 47.74 -5.27 -25.50
C PRO A 166 48.74 -4.13 -25.76
N VAL A 167 48.80 -3.18 -24.82
CA VAL A 167 49.73 -2.05 -24.85
C VAL A 167 51.17 -2.58 -24.85
N LYS A 168 51.92 -2.26 -25.91
CA LYS A 168 53.34 -2.62 -26.04
C LYS A 168 54.16 -1.98 -24.92
N SER A 169 55.04 -2.79 -24.33
CA SER A 169 56.01 -2.44 -23.30
C SER A 169 56.90 -1.27 -23.71
N HIS A 170 56.94 -0.22 -22.88
CA HIS A 170 57.99 0.79 -22.92
C HIS A 170 59.16 0.30 -22.05
N LYS A 171 60.31 0.06 -22.68
CA LYS A 171 61.61 -0.01 -22.00
C LYS A 171 61.99 1.41 -21.55
N ILE A 172 62.50 1.53 -20.33
CA ILE A 172 63.15 2.75 -19.83
C ILE A 172 64.67 2.44 -19.73
N PRO A 173 65.55 3.36 -20.16
CA PRO A 173 67.01 3.16 -20.18
C PRO A 173 67.65 2.94 -18.81
#